data_AF-A0A519S6K9-F1
#
_entry.id   AF-A0A519S6K9-F1
#
_cell.length_a   1.000
_cell.length_b   1.000
_cell.length_c   1.000
_cell.angle_alpha   90.00
_cell.angle_beta   90.00
_cell.angle_gamma   90.00
#
_symmetry.space_group_name_H-M   'P 1'
#
loop_
_entity.id
_entity.type
_entity.pdbx_description
1 polymer ?
#
loop_
_entity_poly.entity_id
_entity_poly.type
_entity_poly.pdbx_seq_one_letter_code
_entity_poly.pdbx_strand_id
1 'polypeptide(L)'
;MPDKLTYNVSLTYNPSGNTGTYNDFAYNTSNLIPYMDLEVPLSILADQLVLSDTVDFISENFKTSVKSGTFTVHVDNGFPLAAGLKMYFLNSGGSIVDSVISSGSILPGILNGQDRVTEKMHSRISFHLDENRMTNVMNAKKVIFKVQFNTTGASSGSFVRIFTDYAMDFKLSGDFAYTIE
;
A
#
# COMPACT_ATOMS: atom_id res chain seq x y z
N MET A 1 6.99 6.12 -13.63
CA MET A 1 7.01 4.82 -14.35
C MET A 1 7.42 5.07 -15.78
N PRO A 2 8.13 4.16 -16.45
CA PRO A 2 8.45 4.32 -17.86
C PRO A 2 7.15 4.42 -18.65
N ASP A 3 7.06 5.43 -19.51
CA ASP A 3 5.97 5.67 -20.44
C ASP A 3 6.20 4.97 -21.79
N LYS A 4 7.40 4.40 -21.99
CA LYS A 4 7.80 3.74 -23.23
C LYS A 4 8.78 2.59 -23.00
N LEU A 5 8.54 1.47 -23.69
CA LEU A 5 9.49 0.37 -23.87
C LEU A 5 9.89 0.33 -25.35
N THR A 6 11.18 0.31 -25.65
CA THR A 6 11.70 0.19 -27.02
C THR A 6 12.55 -1.07 -27.12
N TYR A 7 12.27 -1.94 -28.09
CA TYR A 7 13.03 -3.15 -28.37
C TYR A 7 13.61 -3.11 -29.78
N ASN A 8 14.81 -3.65 -29.97
CA ASN A 8 15.43 -3.83 -31.27
C ASN A 8 15.86 -5.31 -31.40
N VAL A 9 15.24 -6.03 -32.33
CA VAL A 9 15.54 -7.45 -32.58
C VAL A 9 16.22 -7.54 -33.94
N SER A 10 17.47 -7.98 -33.95
CA SER A 10 18.21 -8.33 -35.17
C SER A 10 18.22 -9.85 -35.30
N LEU A 11 17.65 -10.36 -36.39
CA LEU A 11 17.63 -11.78 -36.68
C LEU A 11 18.55 -12.06 -37.87
N THR A 12 19.54 -12.93 -37.67
CA THR A 12 20.43 -13.38 -38.74
C THR A 12 20.14 -14.84 -39.04
N TYR A 13 19.69 -15.12 -40.27
CA TYR A 13 19.47 -16.49 -40.75
C TYR A 13 20.63 -16.90 -41.68
N ASN A 14 21.11 -18.13 -41.50
CA ASN A 14 22.27 -18.69 -42.22
C ASN A 14 23.53 -17.78 -42.20
N PRO A 15 24.07 -17.41 -41.01
CA PRO A 15 25.14 -16.42 -40.88
C PRO A 15 26.49 -16.85 -41.50
N SER A 16 26.71 -18.14 -41.69
CA SER A 16 27.93 -18.68 -42.32
C SER A 16 27.75 -18.97 -43.81
N GLY A 17 26.53 -18.86 -44.33
CA GLY A 17 26.18 -19.32 -45.66
C GLY A 17 26.36 -20.85 -45.83
N ASN A 18 26.00 -21.35 -47.00
CA ASN A 18 26.17 -22.76 -47.33
C ASN A 18 27.67 -23.11 -47.52
N THR A 19 28.31 -23.61 -46.46
CA THR A 19 29.71 -24.09 -46.48
C THR A 19 29.80 -25.60 -46.78
N GLY A 20 28.71 -26.22 -47.25
CA GLY A 20 28.61 -27.68 -47.49
C GLY A 20 27.58 -28.08 -48.56
N THR A 21 26.85 -29.18 -48.33
CA THR A 21 26.04 -29.95 -49.30
C THR A 21 24.73 -29.30 -49.78
N TYR A 22 24.56 -27.97 -49.70
CA TYR A 22 23.41 -27.25 -50.27
C TYR A 22 22.05 -27.62 -49.66
N ASN A 23 21.94 -27.82 -48.35
CA ASN A 23 20.67 -28.19 -47.69
C ASN A 23 20.01 -27.05 -46.88
N ASP A 24 20.54 -25.83 -46.94
CA ASP A 24 20.10 -24.70 -46.09
C ASP A 24 19.01 -23.84 -46.76
N PHE A 25 17.84 -24.43 -47.03
CA PHE A 25 16.71 -23.72 -47.65
C PHE A 25 15.60 -23.42 -46.64
N ALA A 26 15.17 -22.16 -46.60
CA ALA A 26 13.88 -21.79 -46.01
C ALA A 26 12.78 -22.00 -47.06
N TYR A 27 11.71 -22.68 -46.68
CA TYR A 27 10.55 -22.95 -47.54
C TYR A 27 9.42 -21.98 -47.22
N ASN A 28 8.44 -21.82 -48.11
CA ASN A 28 7.24 -21.02 -47.83
C ASN A 28 6.41 -21.57 -46.63
N THR A 29 6.69 -22.80 -46.18
CA THR A 29 6.10 -23.41 -44.98
C THR A 29 6.97 -23.23 -43.73
N SER A 30 8.17 -22.68 -43.86
CA SER A 30 9.07 -22.40 -42.72
C SER A 30 8.53 -21.20 -41.95
N ASN A 31 8.00 -21.45 -40.76
CA ASN A 31 7.50 -20.40 -39.88
C ASN A 31 8.56 -20.04 -38.84
N LEU A 32 8.88 -18.75 -38.76
CA LEU A 32 9.62 -18.18 -37.64
C LEU A 32 8.63 -17.46 -36.73
N ILE A 33 8.44 -17.98 -35.53
CA ILE A 33 7.53 -17.41 -34.52
C ILE A 33 8.39 -16.90 -33.36
N PRO A 34 8.77 -15.62 -33.34
CA PRO A 34 9.46 -15.04 -32.19
C PRO A 34 8.48 -14.94 -31.02
N TYR A 35 8.84 -15.52 -29.87
CA TYR A 35 8.11 -15.39 -28.62
C TYR A 35 8.92 -14.49 -27.67
N MET A 36 8.27 -13.46 -27.12
CA MET A 36 8.87 -12.54 -26.16
C MET A 36 8.02 -12.52 -24.91
N ASP A 37 8.64 -12.85 -23.78
CA ASP A 37 8.04 -12.78 -22.45
C ASP A 37 8.78 -11.72 -21.64
N LEU A 38 8.03 -10.78 -21.06
CA LEU A 38 8.59 -9.65 -20.31
C LEU A 38 7.92 -9.57 -18.94
N GLU A 39 8.68 -9.88 -17.90
CA GLU A 39 8.30 -9.63 -16.51
C GLU A 39 8.98 -8.35 -16.01
N VAL A 40 8.20 -7.33 -15.64
CA VAL A 40 8.70 -6.13 -14.96
C VAL A 40 8.31 -6.22 -13.49
N PRO A 41 9.23 -6.63 -12.59
CA PRO A 41 8.89 -6.74 -11.19
C PRO A 41 8.76 -5.35 -10.56
N LEU A 42 7.75 -5.18 -9.71
CA LEU A 42 7.65 -3.98 -8.88
C LEU A 42 8.68 -4.10 -7.75
N SER A 43 9.79 -3.37 -7.88
CA SER A 43 10.84 -3.28 -6.88
C SER A 43 10.96 -1.83 -6.41
N ILE A 44 10.67 -1.59 -5.14
CA ILE A 44 10.56 -0.23 -4.58
C ILE A 44 11.47 -0.07 -3.36
N LEU A 45 12.01 1.13 -3.22
CA LEU A 45 12.60 1.63 -1.99
C LEU A 45 11.72 2.81 -1.57
N ALA A 46 10.80 2.57 -0.64
CA ALA A 46 9.92 3.63 -0.16
C ALA A 46 10.47 4.16 1.16
N ASP A 47 10.89 5.42 1.14
CA ASP A 47 11.16 6.20 2.34
C ASP A 47 10.10 7.31 2.42
N GLN A 48 9.23 7.22 3.41
CA GLN A 48 8.15 8.18 3.67
C GLN A 48 7.13 8.32 2.54
N LEU A 49 6.75 7.22 1.87
CA LEU A 49 5.66 7.23 0.90
C LEU A 49 4.33 7.49 1.62
N VAL A 50 3.69 8.62 1.32
CA VAL A 50 2.43 9.01 1.97
C VAL A 50 1.24 8.66 1.09
N LEU A 51 0.31 7.87 1.63
CA LEU A 51 -1.03 7.69 1.11
C LEU A 51 -2.01 8.45 2.02
N SER A 52 -2.97 9.15 1.43
CA SER A 52 -3.99 9.87 2.16
C SER A 52 -5.35 9.61 1.54
N ASP A 53 -6.32 9.26 2.37
CA ASP A 53 -7.71 9.09 1.95
C ASP A 53 -8.66 9.84 2.89
N THR A 54 -9.81 10.27 2.37
CA THR A 54 -10.81 11.06 3.10
C THR A 54 -12.15 10.35 3.10
N VAL A 55 -12.72 10.14 4.28
CA VAL A 55 -14.05 9.56 4.44
C VAL A 55 -14.99 10.53 5.14
N ASP A 56 -16.29 10.39 4.87
CA ASP A 56 -17.30 11.15 5.59
C ASP A 56 -17.42 10.63 7.03
N PHE A 57 -17.56 11.57 7.97
CA PHE A 57 -17.72 11.31 9.39
C PHE A 57 -19.08 11.82 9.85
N ILE A 58 -20.00 10.88 10.06
CA ILE A 58 -21.39 11.17 10.41
C ILE A 58 -21.49 11.19 11.94
N SER A 59 -21.13 12.32 12.55
CA SER A 59 -21.24 12.51 14.00
C SER A 59 -22.69 12.44 14.53
N GLU A 60 -23.67 12.62 13.64
CA GLU A 60 -25.10 12.53 13.93
C GLU A 60 -25.56 11.11 14.32
N ASN A 61 -24.75 10.09 14.03
CA ASN A 61 -25.03 8.71 14.46
C ASN A 61 -24.88 8.51 15.97
N PHE A 62 -24.18 9.43 16.66
CA PHE A 62 -24.04 9.39 18.12
C PHE A 62 -25.28 10.04 18.77
N LYS A 63 -26.28 9.21 19.09
CA LYS A 63 -27.58 9.65 19.68
C LYS A 63 -27.51 10.18 21.12
N THR A 64 -26.36 10.04 21.77
CA THR A 64 -26.10 10.41 23.17
C THR A 64 -24.82 11.22 23.27
N SER A 65 -24.70 12.07 24.29
CA SER A 65 -23.48 12.83 24.56
C SER A 65 -22.30 11.88 24.82
N VAL A 66 -21.43 11.74 23.82
CA VAL A 66 -20.18 10.96 23.92
C VAL A 66 -19.17 11.81 24.68
N LYS A 67 -18.73 11.32 25.85
CA LYS A 67 -17.74 12.02 26.67
C LYS A 67 -16.31 11.72 26.24
N SER A 68 -16.01 10.49 25.88
CA SER A 68 -14.67 10.10 25.48
C SER A 68 -14.74 8.82 24.66
N GLY A 69 -13.64 8.48 24.00
CA GLY A 69 -13.60 7.26 23.24
C GLY A 69 -12.23 6.88 22.73
N THR A 70 -12.15 5.68 22.19
CA THR A 70 -10.95 5.15 21.55
C THR A 70 -11.33 4.61 20.19
N PHE A 71 -10.77 5.18 19.15
CA PHE A 71 -10.73 4.54 17.84
C PHE A 71 -9.60 3.53 17.81
N THR A 72 -9.86 2.31 17.37
CA THR A 72 -8.86 1.27 17.17
C THR A 72 -8.85 0.87 15.72
N VAL A 73 -7.68 0.93 15.08
CA VAL A 73 -7.46 0.41 13.74
C VAL A 73 -6.70 -0.90 13.85
N HIS A 74 -7.34 -1.97 13.37
CA HIS A 74 -6.75 -3.28 13.19
C HIS A 74 -6.25 -3.39 11.75
N VAL A 75 -4.98 -3.78 11.59
CA VAL A 75 -4.35 -3.93 10.28
C VAL A 75 -3.71 -5.30 10.18
N ASP A 76 -4.09 -6.07 9.17
CA ASP A 76 -3.38 -7.30 8.79
C ASP A 76 -2.55 -7.00 7.54
N ASN A 77 -1.24 -6.87 7.73
CA ASN A 77 -0.34 -6.41 6.68
C ASN A 77 0.46 -7.56 6.05
N GLY A 78 0.19 -7.87 4.78
CA GLY A 78 0.95 -8.81 3.97
C GLY A 78 2.03 -8.17 3.08
N PHE A 79 2.27 -6.87 3.20
CA PHE A 79 3.33 -6.18 2.47
C PHE A 79 4.58 -6.02 3.35
N PRO A 80 5.79 -5.99 2.76
CA PRO A 80 7.03 -5.72 3.48
C PRO A 80 7.22 -4.20 3.71
N LEU A 81 6.15 -3.54 4.17
CA LEU A 81 6.07 -2.10 4.40
C LEU A 81 5.64 -1.87 5.85
N ALA A 82 6.44 -1.14 6.63
CA ALA A 82 6.01 -0.60 7.90
C ALA A 82 5.27 0.72 7.66
N ALA A 83 4.32 1.09 8.51
CA ALA A 83 3.64 2.38 8.36
C ALA A 83 3.24 3.06 9.67
N GLY A 84 3.28 4.39 9.65
CA GLY A 84 2.63 5.23 10.67
C GLY A 84 1.25 5.67 10.21
N LEU A 85 0.28 5.75 11.12
CA LEU A 85 -1.08 6.21 10.84
C LEU A 85 -1.39 7.49 11.63
N LYS A 86 -1.94 8.50 10.95
CA LYS A 86 -2.43 9.74 11.54
C LYS A 86 -3.88 9.98 11.09
N MET A 87 -4.71 10.46 12.00
CA MET A 87 -6.08 10.87 11.70
C MET A 87 -6.23 12.38 11.88
N TYR A 88 -6.85 13.03 10.89
CA TYR A 88 -7.22 14.43 10.96
C TYR A 88 -8.73 14.54 10.83
N PHE A 89 -9.36 15.29 11.72
CA PHE A 89 -10.80 15.55 11.70
C PHE A 89 -11.05 16.92 11.10
N LEU A 90 -12.02 17.04 10.21
CA LEU A 90 -12.30 18.26 9.44
C LEU A 90 -13.74 18.71 9.66
N ASN A 91 -13.95 20.02 9.75
CA ASN A 91 -15.30 20.60 9.75
C ASN A 91 -15.90 20.65 8.33
N SER A 92 -17.12 21.16 8.22
CA SER A 92 -17.83 21.33 6.93
C SER A 92 -17.11 22.24 5.94
N GLY A 93 -16.30 23.20 6.42
CA GLY A 93 -15.48 24.09 5.59
C GLY A 93 -14.16 23.47 5.13
N GLY A 94 -13.84 22.24 5.54
CA GLY A 94 -12.58 21.57 5.20
C GLY A 94 -11.38 21.97 6.06
N SER A 95 -11.59 22.73 7.13
CA SER A 95 -10.53 23.05 8.09
C SER A 95 -10.34 21.93 9.10
N ILE A 96 -9.08 21.63 9.45
CA ILE A 96 -8.75 20.66 10.49
C ILE A 96 -9.22 21.19 11.85
N VAL A 97 -10.07 20.43 12.53
CA VAL A 97 -10.54 20.71 13.89
C VAL A 97 -9.79 19.92 14.96
N ASP A 98 -9.22 18.76 14.60
CA ASP A 98 -8.40 17.96 15.51
C ASP A 98 -7.41 17.07 14.73
N SER A 99 -6.28 16.72 15.35
CA SER A 99 -5.22 15.87 14.80
C SER A 99 -4.84 14.77 15.78
N VAL A 100 -5.34 13.56 15.56
CA VAL A 100 -5.15 12.42 16.46
C VAL A 100 -4.02 11.54 15.94
N ILE A 101 -2.96 11.48 16.75
CA ILE A 101 -1.74 10.75 16.45
C ILE A 101 -1.66 9.61 17.47
N SER A 102 -1.47 8.40 16.99
CA SER A 102 -1.13 7.25 17.82
C SER A 102 0.38 7.04 17.82
N SER A 103 0.91 6.47 18.90
CA SER A 103 2.28 5.96 18.94
C SER A 103 2.44 4.59 18.28
N GLY A 104 1.32 3.93 17.94
CA GLY A 104 1.34 2.65 17.26
C GLY A 104 1.77 2.75 15.80
N SER A 105 2.37 1.68 15.28
CA SER A 105 2.74 1.52 13.88
C SER A 105 2.19 0.22 13.31
N ILE A 106 1.98 0.21 12.00
CA ILE A 106 1.70 -0.97 11.21
C ILE A 106 3.04 -1.69 11.00
N LEU A 107 3.11 -2.94 11.46
CA LEU A 107 4.28 -3.79 11.30
C LEU A 107 4.34 -4.37 9.87
N PRO A 108 5.53 -4.51 9.28
CA PRO A 108 5.70 -5.14 7.97
C PRO A 108 5.48 -6.65 8.05
N GLY A 109 5.01 -7.27 6.96
CA GLY A 109 4.99 -8.72 6.82
C GLY A 109 6.38 -9.36 6.89
N ILE A 110 6.44 -10.62 7.30
CA ILE A 110 7.72 -11.33 7.52
C ILE A 110 8.23 -11.91 6.20
N LEU A 111 9.45 -11.51 5.84
CA LEU A 111 10.17 -12.00 4.66
C LEU A 111 10.85 -13.34 4.94
N ASN A 112 10.86 -14.23 3.95
CA ASN A 112 11.69 -15.43 3.93
C ASN A 112 13.07 -15.16 3.31
N GLY A 113 13.89 -16.20 3.17
CA GLY A 113 15.23 -16.12 2.57
C GLY A 113 15.26 -15.80 1.06
N GLN A 114 14.11 -15.60 0.42
CA GLN A 114 13.96 -15.22 -0.98
C GLN A 114 13.28 -13.85 -1.14
N ASP A 115 13.31 -13.02 -0.09
CA ASP A 115 12.71 -11.68 -0.08
C ASP A 115 11.21 -11.66 -0.41
N ARG A 116 10.51 -12.74 -0.03
CA ARG A 116 9.07 -12.88 -0.18
C ARG A 116 8.37 -12.93 1.16
N VAL A 117 7.28 -12.18 1.30
CA VAL A 117 6.43 -12.22 2.49
C VAL A 117 5.76 -13.58 2.56
N THR A 118 5.90 -14.24 3.69
CA THR A 118 5.29 -15.55 3.97
C THR A 118 4.24 -15.48 5.06
N GLU A 119 4.31 -14.46 5.91
CA GLU A 119 3.37 -14.26 7.02
C GLU A 119 2.91 -12.80 7.08
N LYS A 120 1.60 -12.62 7.22
CA LYS A 120 1.00 -11.31 7.49
C LYS A 120 1.24 -10.93 8.95
N MET A 121 1.51 -9.66 9.21
CA MET A 121 1.61 -9.14 10.58
C MET A 121 0.36 -8.37 10.98
N HIS A 122 -0.22 -8.77 12.11
CA HIS A 122 -1.33 -8.04 12.72
C HIS A 122 -0.82 -6.88 13.55
N SER A 123 -1.44 -5.70 13.40
CA SER A 123 -1.15 -4.51 14.19
C SER A 123 -2.45 -3.91 14.72
N ARG A 124 -2.40 -3.42 15.96
CA ARG A 124 -3.51 -2.71 16.61
C ARG A 124 -3.07 -1.31 16.99
N ILE A 125 -3.68 -0.30 16.38
CA ILE A 125 -3.33 1.11 16.56
C ILE A 125 -4.50 1.82 17.24
N SER A 126 -4.30 2.25 18.48
CA SER A 126 -5.33 2.91 19.29
C SER A 126 -5.14 4.42 19.30
N PHE A 127 -6.22 5.15 19.14
CA PHE A 127 -6.30 6.61 19.14
C PHE A 127 -7.27 7.03 20.24
N HIS A 128 -6.71 7.52 21.34
CA HIS A 128 -7.48 7.94 22.50
C HIS A 128 -7.94 9.39 22.35
N LEU A 129 -9.24 9.59 22.56
CA LEU A 129 -9.92 10.87 22.54
C LEU A 129 -10.45 11.14 23.94
N ASP A 130 -9.84 12.11 24.62
CA ASP A 130 -10.38 12.67 25.85
C ASP A 130 -11.61 13.55 25.55
N GLU A 131 -12.22 14.10 26.60
CA GLU A 131 -13.47 14.87 26.51
C GLU A 131 -13.35 16.16 25.72
N ASN A 132 -12.21 16.85 25.81
CA ASN A 132 -11.96 18.06 25.05
C ASN A 132 -11.86 17.74 23.55
N ARG A 133 -11.12 16.69 23.20
CA ARG A 133 -10.95 16.27 21.81
C ARG A 133 -12.23 15.68 21.25
N MET A 134 -13.00 14.95 22.05
CA MET A 134 -14.29 14.41 21.63
C MET A 134 -15.25 15.55 21.25
N THR A 135 -15.27 16.63 22.03
CA THR A 135 -16.06 17.83 21.69
C THR A 135 -15.69 18.42 20.32
N ASN A 136 -14.40 18.46 19.98
CA ASN A 136 -13.95 18.90 18.66
C ASN A 136 -14.35 17.93 17.55
N VAL A 137 -14.14 16.63 17.77
CA VAL A 137 -14.44 15.54 16.83
C VAL A 137 -15.94 15.47 16.52
N MET A 138 -16.82 15.72 17.49
CA MET A 138 -18.27 15.74 17.28
C MET A 138 -18.73 16.83 16.31
N ASN A 139 -17.95 17.90 16.15
CA ASN A 139 -18.19 18.95 15.16
C ASN A 139 -17.57 18.65 13.78
N ALA A 140 -16.83 17.55 13.64
CA ALA A 140 -16.25 17.14 12.38
C ALA A 140 -17.31 16.52 11.46
N LYS A 141 -17.09 16.67 10.15
CA LYS A 141 -17.89 16.07 9.08
C LYS A 141 -17.09 15.12 8.20
N LYS A 142 -15.75 15.18 8.26
CA LYS A 142 -14.85 14.30 7.50
C LYS A 142 -13.66 13.90 8.35
N VAL A 143 -13.07 12.75 8.02
CA VAL A 143 -11.81 12.27 8.56
C VAL A 143 -10.84 11.99 7.42
N ILE A 144 -9.62 12.52 7.55
CA ILE A 144 -8.49 12.14 6.70
C ILE A 144 -7.66 11.11 7.43
N PHE A 145 -7.46 9.96 6.79
CA PHE A 145 -6.46 8.98 7.16
C PHE A 145 -5.20 9.23 6.36
N LYS A 146 -4.09 9.50 7.06
CA LYS A 146 -2.77 9.68 6.45
C LYS A 146 -1.86 8.55 6.89
N VAL A 147 -1.46 7.72 5.94
CA VAL A 147 -0.57 6.58 6.13
C VAL A 147 0.79 6.92 5.54
N GLN A 148 1.85 6.75 6.31
CA GLN A 148 3.23 6.97 5.88
C GLN A 148 3.96 5.64 5.87
N PHE A 149 4.22 5.09 4.68
CA PHE A 149 4.88 3.80 4.47
C PHE A 149 6.39 3.94 4.34
N ASN A 150 7.10 2.94 4.89
CA ASN A 150 8.53 2.73 4.73
C ASN A 150 8.76 1.25 4.39
N THR A 151 9.56 0.95 3.36
CA THR A 151 9.99 -0.43 3.08
C THR A 151 10.91 -0.96 4.18
N THR A 152 10.90 -2.27 4.43
CA THR A 152 11.86 -2.89 5.37
C THR A 152 13.33 -2.62 5.02
N GLY A 153 13.64 -2.49 3.73
CA GLY A 153 14.97 -2.11 3.24
C GLY A 153 15.27 -0.61 3.24
N ALA A 154 14.36 0.25 3.69
CA ALA A 154 14.56 1.72 3.69
C ALA A 154 15.79 2.14 4.50
N SER A 155 16.02 1.51 5.65
CA SER A 155 17.16 1.82 6.53
C SER A 155 18.50 1.31 5.99
N SER A 156 18.49 0.24 5.17
CA SER A 156 19.69 -0.33 4.56
C SER A 156 19.93 0.14 3.11
N GLY A 157 19.01 0.91 2.53
CA GLY A 157 19.05 1.30 1.11
C GLY A 157 18.74 0.15 0.14
N SER A 158 18.16 -0.95 0.64
CA SER A 158 17.84 -2.13 -0.16
C SER A 158 16.45 -2.04 -0.76
N PHE A 159 16.33 -2.27 -2.06
CA PHE A 159 15.04 -2.37 -2.73
C PHE A 159 14.30 -3.64 -2.30
N VAL A 160 12.97 -3.56 -2.19
CA VAL A 160 12.11 -4.68 -1.83
C VAL A 160 11.11 -4.95 -2.95
N ARG A 161 10.93 -6.22 -3.30
CA ARG A 161 9.97 -6.66 -4.31
C ARG A 161 8.56 -6.72 -3.73
N ILE A 162 7.61 -6.17 -4.46
CA ILE A 162 6.18 -6.25 -4.17
C ILE A 162 5.54 -7.20 -5.16
N PHE A 163 4.88 -8.23 -4.65
CA PHE A 163 4.22 -9.24 -5.46
C PHE A 163 2.72 -8.99 -5.51
N THR A 164 2.08 -9.43 -6.58
CA THR A 164 0.66 -9.17 -6.87
C THR A 164 -0.30 -9.88 -5.92
N ASP A 165 0.18 -10.91 -5.20
CA ASP A 165 -0.61 -11.66 -4.23
C ASP A 165 -0.58 -11.06 -2.81
N TYR A 166 0.17 -9.98 -2.60
CA TYR A 166 0.18 -9.27 -1.33
C TYR A 166 -1.12 -8.48 -1.13
N ALA A 167 -1.61 -8.50 0.11
CA ALA A 167 -2.83 -7.81 0.52
C ALA A 167 -2.67 -7.18 1.91
N MET A 168 -3.39 -6.09 2.15
CA MET A 168 -3.46 -5.39 3.43
C MET A 168 -4.91 -5.15 3.77
N ASP A 169 -5.33 -5.61 4.94
CA ASP A 169 -6.71 -5.49 5.40
C ASP A 169 -6.78 -4.47 6.54
N PHE A 170 -7.70 -3.52 6.45
CA PHE A 170 -7.94 -2.50 7.47
C PHE A 170 -9.33 -2.67 8.08
N LYS A 171 -9.42 -2.64 9.40
CA LYS A 171 -10.69 -2.61 10.14
C LYS A 171 -10.64 -1.52 11.21
N LEU A 172 -11.63 -0.63 11.19
CA LEU A 172 -11.79 0.43 12.19
C LEU A 172 -12.91 0.05 13.16
N SER A 173 -12.66 0.16 14.46
CA SER A 173 -13.65 0.04 15.52
C SER A 173 -13.59 1.25 16.46
N GLY A 174 -14.71 1.60 17.07
CA GLY A 174 -14.78 2.67 18.08
C GLY A 174 -15.41 2.15 19.36
N ASP A 175 -14.79 2.48 20.49
CA ASP A 175 -15.32 2.27 21.84
C ASP A 175 -15.54 3.65 22.49
N PHE A 176 -16.74 3.92 22.98
CA PHE A 176 -17.17 5.25 23.40
C PHE A 176 -17.89 5.21 24.74
N ALA A 177 -17.51 6.12 25.64
CA ALA A 177 -18.20 6.34 26.89
C ALA A 177 -19.32 7.37 26.68
N TYR A 178 -20.56 6.97 26.96
CA TYR A 178 -21.75 7.81 26.88
C TYR A 178 -22.35 8.07 28.27
N THR A 179 -22.99 9.23 28.43
CA THR A 179 -23.86 9.49 29.58
C THR A 179 -25.31 9.31 29.13
N ILE A 180 -26.10 8.58 29.91
CA ILE A 180 -27.55 8.50 29.74
C ILE A 180 -28.14 9.60 30.63
N GLU A 181 -28.82 10.56 30.02
CA GLU A 181 -29.70 11.51 30.72
C GLU A 181 -31.13 10.98 30.69
#